data_AF-A0A2P6PEK8-F1
#
_entry.id   AF-A0A2P6PEK8-F1
#
_cell.length_a   1.000
_cell.length_b   1.000
_cell.length_c   1.000
_cell.angle_alpha   90.00
_cell.angle_beta   90.00
_cell.angle_gamma   90.00
#
_symmetry.space_group_name_H-M   'P 1'
#
loop_
_entity.id
_entity.type
_entity.pdbx_description
1 polymer ?
#
loop_
_entity_poly.entity_id
_entity_poly.type
_entity_poly.pdbx_seq_one_letter_code
_entity_poly.pdbx_strand_id
1 'polypeptide(L)'
;MVLPFLRKRSKIIEIVAAHDIVFALAQSGVCAAFSRETNQRICFLNVNLDEVIRSLFYNKNNDSLITVSVYASDNFSSLKCRSIRIK
;
A
#
# COMPACT_ATOMS: atom_id res chain seq x y z
N MET A 1 -10.01 4.77 -14.46
CA MET A 1 -8.90 5.42 -15.20
C MET A 1 -7.62 4.64 -14.92
N VAL A 2 -6.66 4.56 -15.84
CA VAL A 2 -5.38 3.88 -15.57
C VAL A 2 -4.28 4.93 -15.44
N LEU A 3 -3.49 4.90 -14.36
CA LEU A 3 -2.41 5.86 -14.11
C LEU A 3 -1.06 5.31 -14.60
N PRO A 4 -0.51 5.78 -15.73
CA PRO A 4 0.69 5.16 -16.34
C PRO A 4 1.92 5.21 -15.43
N PHE A 5 2.01 6.20 -14.54
CA PHE A 5 3.13 6.35 -13.62
C PHE A 5 3.19 5.24 -12.56
N LEU A 6 2.09 4.52 -12.29
CA LEU A 6 2.10 3.37 -11.38
C LEU A 6 2.95 2.21 -11.91
N ARG A 7 3.17 2.14 -13.23
CA ARG A 7 4.01 1.10 -13.86
C ARG A 7 5.49 1.47 -13.93
N LYS A 8 5.84 2.71 -13.60
CA LYS A 8 7.24 3.16 -13.58
C LYS A 8 7.87 2.87 -12.22
N ARG A 9 9.15 2.52 -12.23
CA ARG A 9 9.93 2.42 -10.99
C ARG A 9 9.94 3.78 -10.29
N SER A 10 9.73 3.78 -8.99
CA SER A 10 9.82 4.97 -8.14
C SER A 10 10.50 4.62 -6.82
N LYS A 11 10.98 5.63 -6.11
CA LYS A 11 11.66 5.46 -4.82
C LYS A 11 10.69 4.91 -3.78
N ILE A 12 11.18 4.08 -2.87
CA ILE A 12 10.40 3.71 -1.67
C ILE A 12 10.40 4.91 -0.73
N ILE A 13 9.22 5.27 -0.23
CA ILE A 13 9.01 6.43 0.66
C ILE A 13 8.59 6.02 2.07
N GLU A 14 8.05 4.81 2.24
CA GLU A 14 7.62 4.31 3.53
C GLU A 14 7.77 2.79 3.57
N ILE A 15 8.21 2.27 4.72
CA ILE A 15 8.31 0.84 5.01
C ILE A 15 7.63 0.59 6.35
N VAL A 16 6.70 -0.35 6.37
CA VAL A 16 6.04 -0.82 7.59
C VAL A 16 6.31 -2.32 7.71
N ALA A 17 6.72 -2.77 8.90
CA ALA A 17 6.89 -4.19 9.18
C ALA A 17 5.89 -4.62 10.27
N ALA A 18 5.22 -5.74 10.03
CA ALA A 18 4.32 -6.37 10.98
C ALA A 18 4.43 -7.89 10.82
N HIS A 19 4.72 -8.59 11.92
CA HIS A 19 5.07 -10.02 11.92
C HIS A 19 6.15 -10.34 10.87
N ASP A 20 5.95 -11.38 10.07
CA ASP A 20 6.85 -11.81 9.00
C ASP A 20 6.55 -11.15 7.65
N ILE A 21 5.87 -9.99 7.65
CA ILE A 21 5.53 -9.24 6.44
C ILE A 21 6.16 -7.84 6.49
N VAL A 22 6.81 -7.47 5.39
CA VAL A 22 7.29 -6.11 5.11
C VAL A 22 6.43 -5.50 4.02
N PHE A 23 5.84 -4.35 4.32
CA PHE A 23 5.11 -3.52 3.37
C PHE A 23 6.01 -2.38 2.92
N ALA A 24 6.16 -2.20 1.61
CA ALA A 24 6.92 -1.10 1.02
C ALA A 24 6.01 -0.26 0.12
N LEU A 25 5.91 1.03 0.44
CA LEU A 25 5.18 2.01 -0.34
C LEU A 25 6.14 2.81 -1.21
N ALA A 26 5.89 2.78 -2.52
CA ALA A 26 6.63 3.57 -3.49
C ALA A 26 6.02 4.97 -3.66
N GLN A 27 6.81 5.96 -4.05
CA GLN A 27 6.38 7.34 -4.27
C GLN A 27 5.24 7.45 -5.30
N SER A 28 5.16 6.51 -6.25
CA SER A 28 4.04 6.43 -7.20
C SER A 28 2.70 6.07 -6.56
N GLY A 29 2.70 5.58 -5.32
CA GLY A 29 1.52 5.11 -4.60
C GLY A 29 1.23 3.62 -4.77
N VAL A 30 2.16 2.87 -5.38
CA VAL A 30 2.11 1.40 -5.41
C VAL A 30 2.66 0.87 -4.09
N CYS A 31 1.89 0.01 -3.44
CA CYS A 31 2.31 -0.68 -2.22
C CYS A 31 2.42 -2.18 -2.45
N ALA A 32 3.52 -2.77 -2.03
CA ALA A 32 3.76 -4.21 -2.11
C ALA A 32 4.07 -4.82 -0.74
N ALA A 33 3.61 -6.04 -0.51
CA ALA A 33 3.94 -6.86 0.66
C ALA A 33 4.97 -7.93 0.29
N PHE A 34 5.91 -8.19 1.19
CA PHE A 34 6.99 -9.17 1.05
C PHE A 34 7.05 -10.05 2.29
N SER A 35 7.25 -11.35 2.10
CA SER A 35 7.52 -12.28 3.20
C SER A 35 8.96 -12.12 3.64
N ARG A 36 9.19 -11.98 4.96
CA ARG A 36 10.53 -11.92 5.56
C ARG A 36 11.24 -13.26 5.51
N GLU A 37 10.49 -14.36 5.59
CA GLU A 37 11.04 -15.72 5.56
C GLU A 37 11.57 -16.10 4.16
N THR A 38 10.77 -15.84 3.13
CA THR A 38 11.09 -16.28 1.75
C THR A 38 11.72 -15.18 0.90
N ASN A 39 11.70 -13.93 1.37
CA ASN A 39 12.07 -12.74 0.62
C ASN A 39 11.31 -12.58 -0.72
N GLN A 40 10.14 -13.23 -0.84
CA GLN A 40 9.28 -13.15 -2.02
C GLN A 40 8.18 -12.12 -1.81
N ARG A 41 7.78 -11.46 -2.91
CA ARG A 41 6.62 -10.58 -2.91
C ARG A 41 5.34 -11.41 -2.78
N ILE A 42 4.57 -11.12 -1.74
CA ILE A 42 3.27 -11.74 -1.49
C ILE A 42 2.25 -11.17 -2.47
N CYS A 43 2.06 -9.84 -2.45
CA CYS A 43 1.04 -9.18 -3.27
C CYS A 43 1.28 -7.67 -3.42
N PHE A 44 0.46 -7.02 -4.23
CA PHE A 44 0.25 -5.57 -4.19
C PHE A 44 -1.01 -5.26 -3.38
N LEU A 45 -1.01 -4.16 -2.64
CA LEU A 45 -2.12 -3.74 -1.79
C LEU A 45 -3.12 -2.81 -2.50
N ASN A 46 -2.74 -2.25 -3.65
CA ASN A 46 -3.64 -1.45 -4.48
C ASN A 46 -4.77 -2.34 -5.01
N VAL A 47 -6.02 -1.92 -4.81
CA VAL A 47 -7.23 -2.64 -5.27
C VAL A 47 -7.79 -2.09 -6.57
N ASN A 48 -7.35 -0.90 -7.00
CA ASN A 48 -7.78 -0.29 -8.26
C ASN A 48 -6.60 0.33 -9.02
N LEU A 49 -6.75 0.43 -10.35
CA LEU A 49 -5.75 0.97 -11.28
C LEU A 49 -5.61 2.50 -11.22
N ASP A 50 -6.55 3.19 -10.57
CA ASP A 50 -6.51 4.62 -10.27
C ASP A 50 -6.24 4.94 -8.79
N GLU A 51 -5.97 3.92 -7.98
CA GLU A 51 -5.66 4.09 -6.55
C GLU A 51 -4.19 4.46 -6.35
N VAL A 52 -3.95 5.53 -5.59
CA VAL A 52 -2.63 5.96 -5.13
C VAL A 52 -2.62 5.92 -3.61
N ILE A 53 -1.91 4.94 -3.03
CA ILE A 53 -1.71 4.84 -1.58
C ILE A 53 -0.73 5.93 -1.15
N ARG A 54 -1.04 6.63 -0.04
CA ARG A 54 -0.27 7.77 0.46
C ARG A 54 0.42 7.47 1.79
N SER A 55 -0.16 6.61 2.62
CA SER A 55 0.41 6.23 3.91
C SER A 55 -0.06 4.85 4.36
N LEU A 56 0.75 4.21 5.18
CA LEU A 56 0.48 2.92 5.82
C LEU A 56 0.61 3.05 7.34
N PHE A 57 -0.31 2.45 8.09
CA PHE A 57 -0.23 2.42 9.56
C PHE A 57 -0.47 1.01 10.07
N TYR A 58 0.49 0.46 10.82
CA TYR A 58 0.25 -0.79 11.52
C TYR A 58 -0.44 -0.53 12.86
N ASN A 59 -1.69 -0.97 12.97
CA ASN A 59 -2.47 -0.93 14.18
C ASN A 59 -2.18 -2.15 15.05
N LYS A 60 -1.33 -1.95 16.06
CA LYS A 60 -0.95 -2.99 17.04
C LYS A 60 -2.11 -3.41 17.94
N ASN A 61 -3.17 -2.61 18.08
CA ASN A 61 -4.27 -2.90 19.00
C ASN A 61 -5.17 -4.03 18.48
N ASN A 62 -5.41 -4.10 17.17
CA ASN A 62 -6.28 -5.11 16.56
C ASN A 62 -5.62 -5.89 15.42
N ASP A 63 -4.30 -5.81 15.34
CA ASP A 63 -3.45 -6.50 14.37
C ASP A 63 -3.90 -6.28 12.92
N SER A 64 -4.02 -5.01 12.54
CA SER A 64 -4.42 -4.62 11.19
C SER A 64 -3.49 -3.60 10.57
N LEU A 65 -3.34 -3.66 9.25
CA LEU A 65 -2.71 -2.62 8.46
C LEU A 65 -3.79 -1.67 7.94
N ILE A 66 -3.65 -0.39 8.25
CA ILE A 66 -4.50 0.67 7.72
C ILE A 66 -3.79 1.29 6.52
N THR A 67 -4.47 1.34 5.37
CA THR A 67 -4.00 2.04 4.18
C THR A 67 -4.81 3.32 3.98
N VAL A 68 -4.14 4.43 3.72
CA VAL A 68 -4.79 5.69 3.33
C VAL A 68 -4.46 5.94 1.86
N SER A 69 -5.48 6.04 1.02
CA SER A 69 -5.34 6.23 -0.42
C SER A 69 -6.23 7.34 -0.97
N VAL A 70 -5.90 7.77 -2.18
CA VAL A 70 -6.70 8.69 -3.00
C VAL A 70 -6.91 8.06 -4.37
N TYR A 71 -8.00 8.42 -5.03
CA TYR A 71 -8.40 7.86 -6.32
C TYR A 71 -8.43 8.94 -7.39
N ALA A 72 -7.90 8.65 -8.58
CA ALA A 72 -7.96 9.61 -9.69
C ALA A 72 -9.39 9.83 -10.22
N SER A 73 -10.26 8.81 -10.13
CA SER A 73 -11.69 8.94 -10.47
C SER A 73 -12.42 10.01 -9.65
N ASP A 74 -11.95 10.31 -8.45
CA ASP A 74 -12.47 11.35 -7.58
C ASP A 74 -11.56 12.59 -7.54
N ASN A 75 -10.76 12.81 -8.59
CA ASN A 75 -9.79 13.90 -8.69
C ASN A 75 -8.85 14.03 -7.47
N PHE A 76 -8.54 12.90 -6.83
CA PHE A 76 -7.76 12.83 -5.60
C PHE A 76 -8.34 13.67 -4.44
N SER A 77 -9.64 13.97 -4.46
CA SER A 77 -10.28 14.93 -3.56
C SER A 77 -10.57 14.37 -2.16
N SER A 78 -10.84 13.06 -2.08
CA SER A 78 -11.19 12.40 -0.82
C SER A 78 -10.20 11.31 -0.43
N LEU A 79 -9.93 11.23 0.87
CA LEU A 79 -9.18 10.14 1.47
C LEU A 79 -10.08 8.91 1.60
N LYS A 80 -9.57 7.77 1.14
CA LYS A 80 -10.19 6.45 1.35
C LYS A 80 -9.30 5.65 2.28
N CYS A 81 -9.85 5.23 3.41
CA CYS A 81 -9.15 4.42 4.40
C CYS A 81 -9.66 2.99 4.35
N ARG A 82 -8.75 2.01 4.42
CA ARG A 82 -9.09 0.59 4.59
C ARG A 82 -8.27 -0.01 5.71
N SER A 83 -8.86 -0.93 6.46
CA SER A 83 -8.17 -1.72 7.48
C SER A 83 -8.13 -3.18 7.02
N ILE A 84 -6.93 -3.73 6.88
CA ILE A 84 -6.66 -5.08 6.41
C ILE A 84 -6.12 -5.87 7.61
N ARG A 85 -6.82 -6.90 8.05
CA ARG A 85 -6.33 -7.73 9.15
C ARG A 85 -5.12 -8.53 8.70
N ILE A 86 -4.05 -8.51 9.50
CA ILE A 86 -2.88 -9.35 9.31
C ILE A 86 -3.18 -10.66 10.05
N LYS A 87 -3.10 -11.80 9.36
CA LYS A 87 -3.33 -13.14 9.91
C LYS A 87 -2.14 -14.01 9.57
#